data_AF-A0A1I7M4Y9-F1
#
_entry.id   AF-A0A1I7M4Y9-F1
#
_cell.length_a   1.000
_cell.length_b   1.000
_cell.length_c   1.000
_cell.angle_alpha   90.00
_cell.angle_beta   90.00
_cell.angle_gamma   90.00
#
_symmetry.space_group_name_H-M   'P 1'
#
loop_
_entity.id
_entity.type
_entity.pdbx_description
1 polymer ?
#
loop_
_entity_poly.entity_id
_entity_poly.type
_entity_poly.pdbx_seq_one_letter_code
_entity_poly.pdbx_strand_id
1 'polypeptide(L)'
;MAATVIPFPMPRTAGAPRSLTVSRAHEPRLAGVAILRGWFRRWGARRSLARDLPFMTDETLADVGLTRAEACAEARRPFWRAGLPDVA
;
A
#
# COMPACT_ATOMS: atom_id res chain seq x y z
N MET A 1 49.86 -11.47 50.76
CA MET A 1 48.46 -11.23 50.32
C MET A 1 48.51 -10.51 49.00
N ALA A 2 48.20 -11.18 47.88
CA ALA A 2 48.20 -10.60 46.54
C ALA A 2 46.77 -10.69 45.97
N ALA A 3 46.17 -9.54 45.69
CA ALA A 3 44.83 -9.45 45.13
C ALA A 3 44.90 -9.55 43.60
N THR A 4 44.45 -10.68 43.05
CA THR A 4 44.33 -10.88 41.60
C THR A 4 43.06 -10.19 41.11
N VAL A 5 43.22 -9.08 40.40
CA VAL A 5 42.15 -8.44 39.63
C VAL A 5 41.93 -9.25 38.36
N ILE A 6 40.80 -9.94 38.27
CA ILE A 6 40.38 -10.66 37.05
C ILE A 6 39.62 -9.66 36.16
N PRO A 7 40.11 -9.30 34.97
CA PRO A 7 39.33 -8.50 34.04
C PRO A 7 38.20 -9.37 33.46
N PHE A 8 36.97 -8.98 33.77
CA PHE A 8 35.75 -9.57 33.24
C PHE A 8 35.72 -9.39 31.70
N PRO A 9 35.70 -10.44 30.87
CA PRO A 9 35.46 -10.26 29.45
C PRO A 9 33.98 -9.98 29.25
N MET A 10 33.63 -8.72 28.97
CA MET A 10 32.33 -8.35 28.41
C MET A 10 32.35 -8.69 26.92
N PRO A 11 31.67 -9.73 26.42
CA PRO A 11 31.32 -9.76 25.01
C PRO A 11 30.33 -8.62 24.77
N ARG A 12 30.79 -7.57 24.10
CA ARG A 12 29.95 -6.53 23.51
C ARG A 12 29.04 -7.24 22.50
N THR A 13 27.86 -7.66 22.92
CA THR A 13 26.81 -8.13 22.02
C THR A 13 26.35 -6.93 21.22
N ALA A 14 27.00 -6.73 20.07
CA ALA A 14 26.44 -5.94 18.99
C ALA A 14 25.06 -6.55 18.72
N GLY A 15 24.00 -5.84 19.13
CA GLY A 15 22.63 -6.26 18.88
C GLY A 15 22.44 -6.37 17.37
N ALA A 16 22.49 -7.59 16.85
CA ALA A 16 22.13 -7.89 15.48
C ALA A 16 20.73 -7.30 15.21
N PRO A 17 20.49 -6.67 14.05
CA PRO A 17 19.16 -6.20 13.72
C PRO A 17 18.21 -7.40 13.82
N ARG A 18 17.23 -7.28 14.71
CA ARG A 18 16.16 -8.26 14.87
C ARG A 18 15.32 -8.19 13.60
N SER A 19 15.69 -8.96 12.58
CA SER A 19 14.82 -9.17 11.42
C SER A 19 13.60 -9.92 11.92
N LEU A 20 12.55 -9.17 12.24
CA LEU A 20 11.22 -9.72 12.48
C LEU A 20 10.74 -10.24 11.12
N THR A 21 11.03 -11.50 10.82
CA THR A 21 10.33 -12.22 9.77
C THR A 21 8.88 -12.29 10.20
N VAL A 22 8.05 -11.39 9.66
CA VAL A 22 6.60 -11.48 9.80
C VAL A 22 6.19 -12.76 9.09
N SER A 23 6.09 -13.84 9.87
CA SER A 23 5.51 -15.09 9.41
C SER A 23 4.05 -14.77 9.11
N ARG A 24 3.74 -14.54 7.82
CA ARG A 24 2.38 -14.47 7.33
C ARG A 24 1.82 -15.88 7.40
N ALA A 25 1.50 -16.33 8.62
CA ALA A 25 0.68 -17.50 8.85
C ALA A 25 -0.63 -17.25 8.10
N HIS A 26 -0.69 -17.89 6.94
CA HIS A 26 -1.71 -17.68 5.94
C HIS A 26 -2.96 -18.40 6.43
N GLU A 27 -4.00 -17.65 6.78
CA GLU A 27 -5.37 -18.18 6.78
C GLU A 27 -5.90 -18.00 5.35
N PRO A 28 -5.69 -18.97 4.43
CA PRO A 28 -5.93 -18.81 3.00
C PRO A 28 -7.36 -18.37 2.67
N ARG A 29 -8.32 -18.81 3.49
CA ARG A 29 -9.74 -18.54 3.27
C ARG A 29 -10.11 -17.09 3.55
N LEU A 30 -9.55 -16.48 4.60
CA LEU A 30 -9.78 -15.06 4.90
C LEU A 30 -8.93 -14.14 4.02
N ALA A 31 -7.74 -14.59 3.60
CA ALA A 31 -6.89 -13.86 2.67
C ALA A 31 -7.58 -13.63 1.31
N GLY A 32 -8.26 -14.65 0.77
CA GLY A 32 -9.05 -14.51 -0.47
C GLY A 32 -10.18 -13.50 -0.34
N VAL A 33 -10.95 -13.56 0.75
CA VAL A 33 -12.04 -12.60 1.01
C VAL A 33 -11.51 -11.18 1.20
N ALA A 34 -10.37 -11.00 1.88
CA ALA A 34 -9.74 -9.69 2.05
C ALA A 34 -9.28 -9.09 0.71
N ILE A 35 -8.72 -9.91 -0.19
CA ILE A 35 -8.32 -9.51 -1.55
C ILE A 35 -9.56 -9.10 -2.35
N LEU A 36 -10.59 -9.94 -2.39
CA LEU A 36 -11.85 -9.65 -3.08
C LEU A 36 -12.51 -8.38 -2.54
N ARG A 37 -12.52 -8.18 -1.21
CA ARG A 37 -13.04 -6.95 -0.59
C ARG A 37 -12.22 -5.73 -0.98
N GLY A 38 -10.90 -5.85 -1.05
CA GLY A 38 -10.00 -4.80 -1.53
C GLY A 38 -10.21 -4.45 -3.00
N TRP A 39 -10.53 -5.43 -3.85
CA TRP A 39 -10.91 -5.22 -5.24
C TRP A 39 -12.28 -4.58 -5.36
N PHE A 40 -13.27 -5.06 -4.63
CA PHE A 40 -14.62 -4.52 -4.64
C PHE A 40 -14.66 -3.07 -4.18
N ARG A 41 -13.92 -2.71 -3.13
CA ARG A 41 -13.79 -1.31 -2.68
C ARG A 41 -13.18 -0.42 -3.75
N ARG A 42 -12.11 -0.86 -4.42
CA ARG A 42 -11.46 -0.09 -5.50
C ARG A 42 -12.37 0.05 -6.72
N TRP A 43 -13.09 -1.00 -7.06
CA TRP A 43 -14.07 -1.00 -8.15
C TRP A 43 -15.24 -0.06 -7.85
N GLY A 44 -15.78 -0.10 -6.63
CA GLY A 44 -16.84 0.80 -6.17
C GLY A 44 -16.40 2.27 -6.20
N ALA A 45 -15.20 2.58 -5.73
CA ALA A 45 -14.64 3.94 -5.79
C ALA A 45 -14.54 4.47 -7.23
N ARG A 46 -14.02 3.65 -8.17
CA ARG A 46 -13.96 4.02 -9.60
C ARG A 46 -15.33 4.21 -10.22
N ARG A 47 -16.31 3.36 -9.87
CA ARG A 47 -17.70 3.49 -10.34
C ARG A 47 -18.41 4.70 -9.76
N SER A 48 -18.16 5.06 -8.50
CA SER A 48 -18.69 6.29 -7.91
C SER A 48 -18.14 7.49 -8.67
N LEU A 49 -16.81 7.56 -8.83
CA LEU A 49 -16.16 8.61 -9.61
C LEU A 49 -16.75 8.73 -11.02
N ALA A 50 -16.99 7.60 -11.70
CA ALA A 50 -17.62 7.57 -13.02
C ALA A 50 -19.05 8.13 -13.03
N ARG A 51 -19.83 7.86 -11.97
CA ARG A 51 -21.20 8.35 -11.80
C ARG A 51 -21.26 9.81 -11.40
N ASP A 52 -20.26 10.28 -10.66
CA ASP A 52 -20.17 11.64 -10.12
C ASP A 52 -19.55 12.60 -11.15
N LEU A 53 -18.78 12.08 -12.11
CA LEU A 53 -18.12 12.84 -13.18
C LEU A 53 -19.02 13.76 -14.02
N PRO A 54 -20.27 13.37 -14.38
CA PRO A 54 -21.21 14.26 -15.05
C PRO A 54 -21.66 15.44 -14.19
N PHE A 55 -21.58 15.32 -12.86
CA PHE A 55 -21.99 16.34 -11.89
C PHE A 55 -20.82 17.20 -11.40
N MET A 56 -19.58 16.71 -11.51
CA MET A 56 -18.37 17.49 -11.25
C MET A 56 -18.11 18.49 -12.39
N THR A 57 -17.88 19.76 -12.04
CA THR A 57 -17.45 20.80 -12.99
C THR A 57 -15.97 20.61 -13.33
N ASP A 58 -15.54 21.14 -14.47
CA ASP A 58 -14.12 21.08 -14.88
C ASP A 58 -13.20 21.78 -13.88
N GLU A 59 -13.70 22.81 -13.19
CA GLU A 59 -13.01 23.48 -12.08
C GLU A 59 -12.72 22.52 -10.92
N THR A 60 -13.70 21.72 -10.48
CA THR A 60 -13.48 20.73 -9.42
C THR A 60 -12.51 19.62 -9.80
N LEU A 61 -12.40 19.29 -11.08
CA LEU A 61 -11.40 18.34 -11.57
C LEU A 61 -10.01 18.99 -11.61
N ALA A 62 -9.94 20.28 -11.97
CA ALA A 62 -8.70 21.06 -12.00
C ALA A 62 -8.07 21.21 -10.61
N ASP A 63 -8.85 21.34 -9.54
CA ASP A 63 -8.35 21.36 -8.15
C ASP A 63 -7.58 20.08 -7.78
N VAL A 64 -7.93 18.95 -8.39
CA VAL A 64 -7.28 17.64 -8.20
C VAL A 64 -6.18 17.42 -9.25
N GLY A 65 -5.98 18.38 -10.16
CA GLY A 65 -5.01 18.29 -11.25
C GLY A 65 -5.40 17.28 -12.33
N LEU A 66 -6.70 17.00 -12.50
CA LEU A 66 -7.20 16.08 -13.52
C LEU A 66 -7.98 16.84 -14.59
N THR A 67 -7.75 16.47 -15.84
CA THR A 67 -8.65 16.85 -16.94
C THR A 67 -9.87 15.91 -16.98
N ARG A 68 -10.97 16.37 -17.60
CA ARG A 68 -12.16 15.53 -17.80
C ARG A 68 -11.84 14.24 -18.57
N ALA A 69 -10.92 14.31 -19.54
CA ALA A 69 -10.49 13.15 -20.31
C ALA A 69 -9.73 12.14 -19.45
N GLU A 70 -8.80 12.60 -18.61
CA GLU A 70 -8.05 11.75 -17.68
C GLU A 70 -8.94 11.12 -16.62
N ALA A 71 -9.87 11.89 -16.07
CA ALA A 71 -10.82 11.36 -15.09
C ALA A 71 -11.75 10.30 -15.71
N CYS A 72 -12.19 10.50 -16.96
CA CYS A 72 -12.93 9.49 -17.72
C CYS A 72 -12.09 8.24 -17.97
N ALA A 73 -10.81 8.40 -18.33
CA ALA A 73 -9.90 7.28 -18.56
C ALA A 73 -9.68 6.47 -17.28
N GLU A 74 -9.43 7.14 -16.16
CA GLU A 74 -9.21 6.52 -14.85
C GLU A 74 -10.47 5.79 -14.33
N ALA A 75 -11.64 6.38 -14.57
CA ALA A 75 -12.94 5.78 -14.26
C ALA A 75 -13.21 4.49 -15.07
N ARG A 76 -12.75 4.45 -16.33
CA ARG A 76 -12.92 3.29 -17.24
C ARG A 76 -11.84 2.22 -17.08
N ARG A 77 -10.78 2.46 -16.29
CA ARG A 77 -9.70 1.48 -16.11
C ARG A 77 -10.23 0.21 -15.47
N PRO A 78 -9.99 -0.97 -16.09
CA PRO A 78 -10.40 -2.23 -15.51
C PRO A 78 -9.65 -2.47 -14.18
N PHE A 79 -10.37 -2.99 -13.19
CA PHE A 79 -9.88 -3.10 -11.81
C PHE A 79 -8.61 -3.97 -11.67
N TRP A 80 -8.33 -4.86 -12.63
CA TRP A 80 -7.13 -5.71 -12.69
C TRP A 80 -5.88 -5.00 -13.22
N ARG A 81 -5.99 -3.78 -13.78
CA ARG A 81 -4.85 -2.92 -14.17
C ARG A 81 -4.67 -1.81 -13.15
N ALA A 82 -4.07 -2.14 -12.01
CA ALA A 82 -3.61 -1.16 -11.05
C ALA A 82 -2.12 -0.87 -11.29
N GLY A 83 -1.79 0.31 -11.81
CA GLY A 83 -0.44 0.86 -11.66
C GLY A 83 0.55 0.63 -12.80
N LEU A 84 0.14 0.68 -14.08
CA LEU A 84 1.10 1.07 -15.10
C LEU A 84 1.12 2.61 -15.12
N PRO A 85 2.17 3.29 -14.63
CA PRO A 85 2.39 4.68 -14.98
C PRO A 85 2.60 4.73 -16.49
N ASP A 86 1.91 5.64 -17.18
CA ASP A 86 2.25 6.00 -18.56
C ASP A 86 3.60 6.70 -18.51
N VAL A 87 4.68 5.90 -18.51
CA VAL A 87 6.02 6.37 -18.86
C VAL A 87 6.10 6.31 -20.38
N ALA A 88 5.67 7.41 -21.00
CA ALA A 88 5.94 7.71 -22.41
C ALA A 88 7.41 8.10 -22.60
#